data_AF-A0A1I4EB16-F1
#
_entry.id   AF-A0A1I4EB16-F1
#
_cell.length_a   1.000
_cell.length_b   1.000
_cell.length_c   1.000
_cell.angle_alpha   90.00
_cell.angle_beta   90.00
_cell.angle_gamma   90.00
#
_symmetry.space_group_name_H-M   'P 1'
#
loop_
_entity.id
_entity.type
_entity.pdbx_description
1 polymer ?
#
loop_
_entity_poly.entity_id
_entity_poly.type
_entity_poly.pdbx_seq_one_letter_code
_entity_poly.pdbx_strand_id
1 'polypeptide(L)' 'MSKKNDVLLQIEKLRKEMNDRYKAQETITPELLQLSVELDHLLNELHLHP' A
#
# COMPACT_ATOMS: atom_id res chain seq x y z
N MET A 1 21.93 -4.44 1.23
CA MET A 1 20.55 -3.89 1.35
C MET A 1 19.99 -4.35 2.69
N SER A 2 19.57 -3.42 3.54
CA SER A 2 19.05 -3.73 4.89
C SER A 2 17.67 -4.40 4.81
N LYS A 3 17.37 -5.36 5.70
CA LYS A 3 16.06 -6.05 5.82
C LYS A 3 14.86 -5.10 5.78
N LYS A 4 15.03 -3.85 6.23
CA LYS A 4 14.00 -2.81 6.24
C LYS A 4 13.52 -2.42 4.83
N ASN A 5 14.42 -2.34 3.85
CA ASN A 5 14.08 -2.01 2.47
C ASN A 5 13.38 -3.19 1.78
N ASP A 6 13.75 -4.41 2.15
CA ASP A 6 13.12 -5.64 1.64
C ASP A 6 11.67 -5.77 2.12
N VAL A 7 11.43 -5.44 3.40
CA VAL A 7 10.09 -5.39 3.99
C VAL A 7 9.23 -4.30 3.34
N LEU A 8 9.79 -3.11 3.08
CA LEU A 8 9.08 -2.03 2.38
C LEU A 8 8.64 -2.44 0.98
N LEU A 9 9.52 -3.09 0.22
CA LEU A 9 9.24 -3.61 -1.12
C LEU A 9 8.12 -4.66 -1.12
N GLN A 10 8.07 -5.50 -0.09
CA GLN A 10 6.99 -6.48 0.10
C GLN A 10 5.65 -5.79 0.42
N ILE A 11 5.67 -4.73 1.22
CA ILE A 11 4.46 -3.96 1.53
C ILE A 11 3.94 -3.23 0.29
N GLU A 12 4.82 -2.64 -0.54
CA GLU A 12 4.41 -2.03 -1.82
C GLU A 12 3.76 -3.04 -2.77
N LYS A 13 4.33 -4.25 -2.89
CA LYS A 13 3.73 -5.33 -3.69
C LYS A 13 2.33 -5.70 -3.21
N LEU A 14 2.17 -5.89 -1.91
CA LEU A 14 0.88 -6.23 -1.30
C LEU A 14 -0.15 -5.12 -1.50
N ARG A 15 0.24 -3.84 -1.35
CA ARG A 15 -0.62 -2.68 -1.64
C ARG A 15 -1.09 -2.70 -3.09
N LYS A 16 -0.17 -2.91 -4.04
CA LYS A 16 -0.50 -2.92 -5.47
C LYS A 16 -1.49 -4.04 -5.79
N GLU A 17 -1.28 -5.23 -5.22
CA GLU A 17 -2.20 -6.36 -5.38
C GLU A 17 -3.56 -6.09 -4.72
N MET A 18 -3.60 -5.46 -3.56
CA MET A 18 -4.85 -5.00 -2.93
C MET A 18 -5.60 -4.04 -3.84
N ASN A 19 -4.96 -2.99 -4.36
CA ASN A 19 -5.57 -2.03 -5.26
C ASN A 19 -6.05 -2.65 -6.58
N ASP A 20 -5.33 -3.63 -7.12
CA ASP A 20 -5.74 -4.35 -8.33
C ASP A 20 -7.00 -5.18 -8.06
N ARG A 21 -7.03 -5.90 -6.92
CA ARG A 21 -8.22 -6.63 -6.46
C ARG A 21 -9.39 -5.69 -6.14
N TYR A 22 -9.13 -4.49 -5.64
CA TYR A 22 -10.15 -3.47 -5.42
C TYR A 22 -10.74 -2.96 -6.72
N LYS A 23 -9.93 -2.65 -7.74
CA LYS A 23 -10.43 -2.26 -9.06
C LYS A 23 -11.31 -3.33 -9.71
N ALA A 24 -11.09 -4.60 -9.37
CA ALA A 24 -11.88 -5.72 -9.86
C ALA A 24 -13.19 -5.94 -9.09
N GLN A 25 -13.39 -5.31 -7.92
CA GLN A 25 -14.63 -5.41 -7.14
C GLN A 25 -15.53 -4.18 -7.39
N GLU A 26 -16.78 -4.43 -7.80
CA GLU A 26 -17.79 -3.38 -8.05
C GLU A 26 -18.21 -2.61 -6.78
N THR A 27 -17.96 -3.15 -5.59
CA THR A 27 -18.33 -2.56 -4.30
C THR A 27 -17.11 -2.38 -3.42
N ILE A 28 -16.28 -1.38 -3.73
CA ILE A 28 -15.35 -0.84 -2.76
C ILE A 28 -16.15 -0.01 -1.76
N THR A 29 -16.11 -0.36 -0.48
CA THR A 29 -16.65 0.53 0.55
C THR A 29 -15.71 1.71 0.75
N PRO A 30 -16.25 2.93 0.97
CA PRO A 30 -15.43 4.13 1.14
C PRO A 30 -14.41 4.02 2.27
N GLU A 31 -14.73 3.28 3.34
CA GLU A 31 -13.82 2.99 4.46
C GLU A 31 -12.56 2.22 4.00
N LEU A 32 -12.72 1.27 3.09
CA LEU A 32 -11.63 0.46 2.54
C LEU A 32 -10.75 1.25 1.57
N LEU A 33 -11.34 2.15 0.79
CA LEU A 33 -10.59 3.11 -0.02
C LEU A 33 -9.74 4.03 0.86
N GLN A 34 -10.33 4.52 1.96
CA GLN A 34 -9.65 5.43 2.89
C GLN A 34 -8.44 4.75 3.54
N LEU A 35 -8.58 3.50 3.99
CA LEU A 35 -7.47 2.69 4.53
C LEU A 35 -6.37 2.44 3.48
N SER A 36 -6.73 2.23 2.21
CA SER A 36 -5.74 2.06 1.13
C SER A 36 -4.93 3.34 0.85
N VAL A 37 -5.59 4.50 0.88
CA VAL A 37 -4.93 5.81 0.70
C VAL A 37 -4.03 6.13 1.89
N GLU A 38 -4.49 5.88 3.12
CA GLU A 38 -3.72 6.15 4.33
C GLU A 38 -2.45 5.26 4.41
N LEU A 39 -2.58 3.99 4.03
CA LEU A 39 -1.45 3.08 3.91
C LEU A 39 -0.44 3.56 2.86
N ASP A 40 -0.90 4.09 1.73
CA ASP A 40 0.00 4.64 0.71
C ASP A 40 0.78 5.86 1.18
N HIS A 41 0.13 6.77 1.91
CA HIS A 41 0.82 7.93 2.48
C HIS A 41 1.91 7.50 3.47
N LEU A 42 1.60 6.57 4.39
CA LEU A 42 2.57 6.10 5.38
C LEU A 42 3.79 5.43 4.72
N LEU A 43 3.60 4.73 3.60
CA LEU A 43 4.69 4.11 2.86
C LEU A 43 5.55 5.13 2.11
N ASN A 44 4.93 6.14 1.48
CA ASN A 44 5.66 7.22 0.83
C ASN A 44 6.51 8.01 1.83
N GLU A 45 5.99 8.32 3.02
CA GLU A 45 6.73 8.95 4.11
C GLU A 45 7.91 8.09 4.58
N LEU A 46 7.73 6.76 4.63
CA LEU A 46 8.80 5.82 4.95
C LEU A 46 9.89 5.75 3.87
N HIS A 47 9.53 5.93 2.61
CA HIS A 47 10.46 5.95 1.47
C HIS A 47 11.26 7.27 1.37
N LEU A 48 10.71 8.36 1.92
CA LEU A 48 11.36 9.67 2.01
C LEU A 48 12.46 9.75 3.08
N HIS A 49 12.51 8.79 4.01
CA HIS A 49 13.58 8.68 4.99
C HIS A 49 14.64 7.67 4.51
N PRO A 50 15.84 8.14 4.09
CA PRO A 50 16.94 7.27 3.65
C PRO A 50 17.50 6.37 4.77
#